data_AF-A0A530GK50-F1
#
_entry.id   AF-A0A530GK50-F1
#
_cell.length_a   1.000
_cell.length_b   1.000
_cell.length_c   1.000
_cell.angle_alpha   90.00
_cell.angle_beta   90.00
_cell.angle_gamma   90.00
#
_symmetry.space_group_name_H-M   'P 1'
#
loop_
_entity.id
_entity.type
_entity.pdbx_description
1 polymer ?
#
loop_
_entity_poly.entity_id
_entity_poly.type
_entity_poly.pdbx_seq_one_letter_code
_entity_poly.pdbx_strand_id
1 'polypeptide(L)'
;LMNILTGIYQPDAGEITIDGYAKEFATPLDAIAAGIGMVHQHFKLVQAFTVAENIHLGWSETPRLASARKLEARTKALAQRFNLNVRADARINDEPTAVLTPAEARELFKALREFTSRGNAVIFISHKLDEVLEISDRITILRGGRRIATHDTSECNPRMLARLMV
;
A
#
# COMPACT_ATOMS: atom_id res chain seq x y z
N LEU A 1 7.89 10.67 -6.96
CA LEU A 1 7.23 9.68 -7.85
C LEU A 1 5.86 9.29 -7.36
N MET A 2 5.69 8.66 -6.19
CA MET A 2 4.37 8.19 -5.73
C MET A 2 3.32 9.28 -5.58
N ASN A 3 3.69 10.46 -5.11
CA ASN A 3 2.79 11.62 -5.06
C ASN A 3 2.34 12.09 -6.46
N ILE A 4 3.14 11.85 -7.50
CA ILE A 4 2.76 12.13 -8.89
C ILE A 4 1.76 11.10 -9.39
N LEU A 5 2.03 9.80 -9.16
CA LEU A 5 1.11 8.71 -9.52
C LEU A 5 -0.25 8.79 -8.82
N THR A 6 -0.34 9.53 -7.71
CA THR A 6 -1.58 9.75 -6.97
C THR A 6 -2.17 11.13 -7.17
N GLY A 7 -1.71 11.91 -8.16
CA GLY A 7 -2.27 13.23 -8.47
C GLY A 7 -2.12 14.29 -7.37
N ILE A 8 -1.24 14.06 -6.38
CA ILE A 8 -0.90 15.06 -5.35
C ILE A 8 0.04 16.11 -5.93
N TYR A 9 0.97 15.70 -6.79
CA TYR A 9 1.91 16.57 -7.49
C TYR A 9 1.76 16.39 -9.01
N GLN A 10 1.94 17.49 -9.75
CA GLN A 10 1.99 17.44 -11.21
C GLN A 10 3.42 17.11 -11.68
N PRO A 11 3.58 16.26 -12.71
CA PRO A 11 4.88 16.07 -13.33
C PRO A 11 5.26 17.32 -14.13
N ASP A 12 6.51 17.76 -14.02
CA ASP A 12 7.04 18.83 -14.89
C ASP A 12 7.27 18.32 -16.33
N ALA A 13 7.50 17.01 -16.48
CA ALA A 13 7.69 16.32 -17.75
C ALA A 13 7.44 14.80 -17.61
N GLY A 14 7.27 14.13 -18.75
CA GLY A 14 7.02 12.70 -18.83
C GLY A 14 5.53 12.36 -19.00
N GLU A 15 5.22 11.07 -19.04
CA GLU A 15 3.86 10.58 -19.27
C GLU A 15 3.55 9.41 -18.32
N ILE A 16 2.28 9.32 -17.91
CA ILE A 16 1.73 8.18 -17.17
C ILE A 16 0.78 7.46 -18.11
N THR A 17 0.97 6.16 -18.30
CA THR A 17 0.09 5.33 -19.12
C THR A 17 -0.53 4.21 -18.27
N ILE A 18 -1.84 4.02 -18.37
CA ILE A 18 -2.59 2.94 -17.70
C ILE A 18 -3.41 2.20 -18.74
N ASP A 19 -3.28 0.88 -18.77
CA ASP A 19 -3.91 0.01 -19.78
C ASP A 19 -3.63 0.44 -21.23
N GLY A 20 -2.46 1.03 -21.47
CA GLY A 20 -2.04 1.53 -22.78
C GLY A 20 -2.52 2.95 -23.12
N TYR A 21 -3.25 3.62 -22.23
CA TYR A 21 -3.77 4.97 -22.45
C TYR A 21 -3.03 6.00 -21.61
N ALA A 22 -2.64 7.11 -22.23
CA ALA A 22 -2.14 8.29 -21.55
C ALA A 22 -3.14 8.77 -20.48
N LYS A 23 -2.63 9.12 -19.29
CA LYS A 23 -3.40 9.65 -18.17
C LYS A 23 -2.71 10.87 -17.59
N GLU A 24 -3.51 11.90 -17.36
CA GLU A 24 -3.13 13.06 -16.56
C GLU A 24 -4.09 13.15 -15.38
N PHE A 25 -3.55 13.44 -14.20
CA PHE A 25 -4.35 13.55 -12.98
C PHE A 25 -4.26 14.96 -12.47
N ALA A 26 -5.35 15.73 -12.53
CA ALA A 26 -5.38 17.07 -11.94
C ALA A 26 -5.49 16.98 -10.41
N THR A 27 -6.11 15.91 -9.91
CA THR A 27 -6.39 15.70 -8.49
C THR A 27 -6.19 14.24 -8.08
N PRO A 28 -6.07 13.95 -6.77
CA PRO A 28 -6.03 12.57 -6.29
C PRO A 28 -7.29 11.75 -6.57
N LEU A 29 -8.45 12.41 -6.72
CA LEU A 29 -9.69 11.73 -7.08
C LEU A 29 -9.63 11.16 -8.50
N ASP A 30 -8.92 11.82 -9.41
CA ASP A 30 -8.75 11.34 -10.79
C ASP A 30 -7.91 10.06 -10.83
N ALA A 31 -6.87 9.99 -10.01
CA ALA A 31 -6.04 8.79 -9.85
C ALA A 31 -6.86 7.62 -9.30
N ILE A 32 -7.71 7.86 -8.28
CA ILE A 32 -8.60 6.84 -7.73
C ILE A 32 -9.64 6.38 -8.76
N ALA A 33 -10.23 7.31 -9.51
CA ALA A 33 -11.19 7.00 -10.58
C ALA A 33 -10.53 6.19 -11.72
N ALA A 34 -9.23 6.36 -11.94
CA ALA A 34 -8.43 5.54 -12.85
C ALA A 34 -8.00 4.19 -12.25
N GLY A 35 -8.47 3.82 -11.06
CA GLY A 35 -8.21 2.53 -10.42
C GLY A 35 -6.93 2.49 -9.58
N ILE A 36 -6.27 3.63 -9.34
CA ILE A 36 -5.06 3.68 -8.51
C ILE A 36 -5.45 3.74 -7.03
N GLY A 37 -5.16 2.66 -6.32
CA GLY A 37 -5.13 2.63 -4.85
C GLY A 37 -3.72 2.87 -4.32
N MET A 38 -3.58 3.62 -3.22
CA MET A 38 -2.30 3.81 -2.54
C MET A 38 -2.42 3.60 -1.04
N VAL A 39 -1.47 2.85 -0.48
CA VAL A 39 -1.21 2.80 0.96
C VAL A 39 0.01 3.68 1.25
N HIS A 40 -0.16 4.70 2.10
CA HIS A 40 0.92 5.63 2.44
C HIS A 40 1.79 5.09 3.58
N GLN A 41 3.11 5.31 3.49
CA GLN A 41 4.06 4.95 4.57
C GLN A 41 3.78 5.71 5.87
N HIS A 42 3.37 6.98 5.79
CA HIS A 42 2.83 7.72 6.92
C HIS A 42 1.31 7.58 6.91
N PHE A 43 0.78 6.94 7.94
CA PHE A 43 -0.65 6.66 8.06
C PHE A 43 -1.46 7.97 8.12
N LYS A 44 -2.38 8.15 7.18
CA LYS A 44 -3.35 9.27 7.18
C LYS A 44 -4.60 8.88 7.98
N LEU A 45 -4.42 8.48 9.23
CA LEU A 45 -5.52 8.07 10.11
C LEU A 45 -6.11 9.27 10.85
N VAL A 46 -7.42 9.25 11.07
CA VAL A 46 -8.11 10.17 11.96
C VAL A 46 -7.84 9.76 13.40
N GLN A 47 -6.99 10.53 14.06
CA GLN A 47 -6.49 10.26 15.41
C GLN A 47 -7.61 10.15 16.47
N ALA A 48 -8.69 10.89 16.29
CA ALA A 48 -9.85 10.90 17.20
C ALA A 48 -10.71 9.62 17.11
N PHE A 49 -10.52 8.80 16.07
CA PHE A 49 -11.35 7.64 15.77
C PHE A 49 -10.71 6.36 16.30
N THR A 50 -11.54 5.34 16.47
CA THR A 50 -11.13 3.95 16.67
C THR A 50 -10.54 3.36 15.40
N VAL A 51 -9.87 2.21 15.54
CA VAL A 51 -9.41 1.42 14.38
C VAL A 51 -10.58 1.05 13.47
N ALA A 52 -11.70 0.59 14.04
CA ALA A 52 -12.87 0.21 13.26
C ALA A 52 -13.45 1.38 12.46
N GLU A 53 -13.54 2.57 13.06
CA GLU A 53 -14.04 3.77 12.39
C GLU A 53 -13.11 4.21 11.25
N ASN A 54 -11.79 4.18 11.45
CA ASN A 54 -10.82 4.51 10.40
C ASN A 54 -10.90 3.57 9.18
N ILE A 55 -10.99 2.26 9.42
CA ILE A 55 -11.09 1.26 8.34
C ILE A 55 -12.36 1.49 7.49
N HIS A 56 -13.46 1.87 8.14
CA HIS A 56 -14.75 1.99 7.47
C HIS A 56 -15.01 3.37 6.84
N LEU A 57 -14.25 4.40 7.24
CA LEU A 57 -14.41 5.79 6.76
C LEU A 57 -14.29 5.94 5.24
N GLY A 58 -13.47 5.10 4.60
CA GLY A 58 -13.21 5.12 3.16
C GLY A 58 -13.91 4.02 2.35
N TRP A 59 -14.73 3.18 2.99
CA TRP A 59 -15.35 2.04 2.30
C TRP A 59 -16.72 2.40 1.73
N SER A 60 -16.89 2.25 0.42
CA SER A 60 -18.14 2.52 -0.29
C SER A 60 -19.32 1.66 0.20
N GLU A 61 -19.03 0.46 0.73
CA GLU A 61 -20.02 -0.47 1.29
C GLU A 61 -20.34 -0.21 2.77
N THR A 62 -19.75 0.80 3.39
CA THR A 62 -20.08 1.19 4.77
C THR A 62 -21.42 1.94 4.75
N PRO A 63 -22.46 1.46 5.48
CA PRO A 63 -23.72 2.19 5.58
C PRO A 63 -23.49 3.58 6.19
N ARG A 64 -24.18 4.62 5.67
CA ARG A 64 -24.12 5.99 6.21
C ARG A 64 -24.37 6.07 7.72
N LEU A 65 -25.16 5.13 8.24
CA LEU A 65 -25.42 4.95 9.66
C LEU A 65 -25.12 3.50 10.02
N ALA A 66 -24.08 3.27 10.81
CA ALA A 66 -23.73 1.97 11.35
C ALA A 66 -23.37 2.12 12.82
N SER A 67 -23.83 1.20 13.67
CA SER A 67 -23.43 1.19 15.08
C SER A 67 -21.96 0.78 15.22
N ALA A 68 -21.27 1.32 16.22
CA ALA A 68 -19.88 0.97 16.54
C ALA A 68 -19.70 -0.56 16.62
N ARG A 69 -20.63 -1.26 17.28
CA ARG A 69 -20.63 -2.74 17.39
C ARG A 69 -20.60 -3.44 16.02
N LYS A 70 -21.29 -2.91 15.01
CA LYS A 70 -21.29 -3.49 13.65
C LYS A 70 -19.95 -3.26 12.94
N LEU A 71 -19.37 -2.06 13.07
CA LEU A 71 -18.06 -1.73 12.50
C LEU A 71 -16.95 -2.55 13.16
N GLU A 72 -17.00 -2.71 14.48
CA GLU A 72 -16.07 -3.56 15.23
C GLU A 72 -16.17 -5.02 14.82
N ALA A 73 -17.38 -5.57 14.69
CA ALA A 73 -17.59 -6.95 14.26
C ALA A 73 -17.04 -7.20 12.85
N ARG A 74 -17.28 -6.27 11.92
CA ARG A 74 -16.69 -6.33 10.56
C ARG A 74 -15.17 -6.26 10.59
N THR A 75 -14.61 -5.35 11.39
CA THR A 75 -13.15 -5.20 11.54
C THR A 75 -12.53 -6.46 12.13
N LYS A 76 -13.14 -7.06 13.16
CA LYS A 76 -12.67 -8.32 13.77
C LYS A 76 -12.69 -9.48 12.77
N ALA A 77 -13.75 -9.60 11.96
CA ALA A 77 -13.81 -10.61 10.92
C ALA A 77 -12.71 -10.44 9.87
N LEU A 78 -12.41 -9.20 9.48
CA LEU A 78 -11.31 -8.88 8.56
C LEU A 78 -9.95 -9.23 9.17
N ALA A 79 -9.71 -8.80 10.41
CA ALA A 79 -8.48 -9.08 11.13
C ALA A 79 -8.24 -10.60 11.27
N GLN A 80 -9.28 -11.37 11.60
CA GLN A 80 -9.22 -12.84 11.66
C GLN A 80 -8.89 -13.46 10.30
N ARG A 81 -9.53 -13.00 9.23
CA ARG A 81 -9.29 -13.52 7.87
C ARG A 81 -7.83 -13.36 7.43
N PHE A 82 -7.19 -12.26 7.82
CA PHE A 82 -5.79 -11.97 7.49
C PHE A 82 -4.82 -12.32 8.64
N ASN A 83 -5.30 -12.98 9.69
CA ASN A 83 -4.52 -13.34 10.88
C ASN A 83 -3.75 -12.15 11.48
N LEU A 84 -4.39 -10.97 11.54
CA LEU A 84 -3.85 -9.75 12.11
C LEU A 84 -4.31 -9.58 13.56
N ASN A 85 -3.39 -9.23 14.45
CA ASN A 85 -3.73 -8.95 15.85
C ASN A 85 -4.08 -7.47 16.03
N VAL A 86 -5.35 -7.13 15.83
CA VAL A 86 -5.81 -5.73 15.85
C VAL A 86 -6.97 -5.54 16.81
N ARG A 87 -6.89 -4.50 17.65
CA ARG A 87 -7.97 -4.07 18.53
C ARG A 87 -8.90 -3.10 17.81
N ALA A 88 -10.05 -3.61 17.36
CA ALA A 88 -11.01 -2.82 16.59
C ALA A 88 -11.59 -1.60 17.34
N ASP A 89 -11.68 -1.69 18.67
CA ASP A 89 -12.24 -0.68 19.58
C ASP A 89 -11.20 0.33 20.10
N ALA A 90 -9.91 0.09 19.87
CA ALA A 90 -8.85 0.97 20.34
C ALA A 90 -8.84 2.28 19.54
N ARG A 91 -8.62 3.41 20.23
CA ARG A 91 -8.37 4.70 19.58
C ARG A 91 -6.97 4.70 19.00
N ILE A 92 -6.79 5.35 17.85
CA ILE A 92 -5.47 5.45 17.21
C ILE A 92 -4.44 6.14 18.11
N ASN A 93 -4.87 7.12 18.93
CA ASN A 93 -3.98 7.78 19.90
C ASN A 93 -3.46 6.87 21.02
N ASP A 94 -4.18 5.78 21.32
CA ASP A 94 -3.88 4.89 22.44
C ASP A 94 -3.07 3.66 21.99
N GLU A 95 -2.91 3.44 20.69
CA GLU A 95 -2.12 2.37 20.10
C GLU A 95 -0.88 2.95 19.39
N PRO A 96 0.34 2.51 19.71
CA PRO A 96 1.48 2.84 18.87
C PRO A 96 1.22 2.30 17.46
N THR A 97 1.58 3.06 16.42
CA THR A 97 1.47 2.57 15.04
C THR A 97 2.48 1.44 14.86
N ALA A 98 2.00 0.21 15.07
CA ALA A 98 2.84 -0.97 15.14
C ALA A 98 3.48 -1.23 13.77
N VAL A 99 4.78 -1.49 13.78
CA VAL A 99 5.47 -2.06 12.62
C VAL A 99 5.03 -3.52 12.52
N LEU A 100 4.64 -3.96 11.32
CA LEU A 100 4.28 -5.36 11.08
C LEU A 100 5.43 -6.28 11.52
N THR A 101 5.09 -7.30 12.29
CA THR A 101 6.01 -8.40 12.58
C THR A 101 6.34 -9.17 11.30
N PRO A 102 7.47 -9.91 11.23
CA PRO A 102 7.79 -10.75 10.07
C PRO A 102 6.72 -11.81 9.76
N ALA A 103 5.92 -12.22 10.73
CA ALA A 103 4.80 -13.12 10.50
C ALA A 103 3.64 -12.40 9.80
N GLU A 104 3.25 -11.22 10.29
CA GLU A 104 2.17 -10.42 9.69
C GLU A 104 2.54 -9.92 8.29
N ALA A 105 3.81 -9.55 8.07
CA ALA A 105 4.30 -9.17 6.74
C ALA A 105 4.13 -10.30 5.72
N ARG A 106 4.36 -11.56 6.12
CA ARG A 106 4.15 -12.72 5.25
C ARG A 106 2.67 -12.96 4.93
N GLU A 107 1.76 -12.71 5.87
CA GLU A 107 0.32 -12.76 5.59
C GLU A 107 -0.10 -11.65 4.62
N LEU A 108 0.46 -10.44 4.77
CA LEU A 108 0.27 -9.37 3.79
C LEU A 108 0.78 -9.79 2.40
N PHE A 109 1.97 -10.40 2.31
CA PHE A 109 2.51 -10.87 1.04
C PHE A 109 1.65 -11.94 0.38
N LYS A 110 1.08 -12.87 1.16
CA LYS A 110 0.09 -13.83 0.63
C LYS A 110 -1.13 -13.12 0.05
N ALA A 111 -1.69 -12.16 0.78
CA ALA A 111 -2.83 -11.37 0.31
C ALA A 111 -2.51 -10.57 -0.96
N LEU A 112 -1.32 -9.97 -1.05
CA LEU A 112 -0.86 -9.26 -2.24
C LEU A 112 -0.69 -10.20 -3.44
N ARG A 113 -0.15 -11.40 -3.25
CA ARG A 113 -0.04 -12.41 -4.32
C ARG A 113 -1.41 -12.90 -4.79
N GLU A 114 -2.36 -13.10 -3.88
CA GLU A 114 -3.74 -13.42 -4.25
C GLU A 114 -4.41 -12.26 -5.01
N PHE A 115 -4.08 -11.02 -4.65
CA PHE A 115 -4.58 -9.85 -5.35
C PHE A 115 -4.00 -9.75 -6.77
N THR A 116 -2.70 -9.98 -6.94
CA THR A 116 -2.06 -9.94 -8.27
C THR A 116 -2.47 -11.11 -9.17
N SER A 117 -2.73 -12.30 -8.60
CA SER A 117 -3.20 -13.47 -9.38
C SER A 117 -4.56 -13.26 -10.05
N ARG A 118 -5.32 -12.25 -9.61
CA ARG A 118 -6.60 -11.83 -10.22
C ARG A 118 -6.42 -10.80 -11.36
N GLY A 119 -5.17 -10.53 -11.78
CA GLY A 119 -4.85 -9.60 -12.87
C GLY A 119 -4.55 -8.17 -12.42
N ASN A 120 -4.47 -7.90 -11.11
CA ASN A 120 -4.14 -6.58 -10.59
C ASN A 120 -2.62 -6.36 -10.54
N ALA A 121 -2.18 -5.11 -10.67
CA ALA A 121 -0.79 -4.71 -10.48
C ALA A 121 -0.56 -4.09 -9.10
N VAL A 122 0.60 -4.35 -8.50
CA VAL A 122 1.02 -3.76 -7.22
C VAL A 122 2.40 -3.15 -7.36
N ILE A 123 2.54 -1.88 -6.95
CA ILE A 123 3.84 -1.24 -6.74
C ILE A 123 4.14 -1.34 -5.24
N PHE A 124 5.08 -2.21 -4.87
CA PHE A 124 5.55 -2.34 -3.50
C PHE A 124 6.84 -1.54 -3.29
N ILE A 125 6.91 -0.76 -2.20
CA ILE A 125 8.05 0.10 -1.89
C ILE A 125 8.59 -0.28 -0.53
N SER A 126 9.80 -0.82 -0.52
CA SER A 126 10.52 -1.12 0.71
C SER A 126 12.00 -0.83 0.53
N HIS A 127 12.66 -0.55 1.66
CA HIS A 127 14.12 -0.46 1.76
C HIS A 127 14.72 -1.75 2.35
N LYS A 128 13.88 -2.71 2.73
CA LYS A 128 14.31 -4.01 3.25
C LYS A 128 14.43 -4.99 2.10
N LEU A 129 15.64 -5.45 1.84
CA LEU A 129 15.95 -6.28 0.67
C LEU A 129 15.22 -7.62 0.69
N ASP A 130 15.10 -8.25 1.86
CA ASP A 130 14.42 -9.55 2.00
C ASP A 130 12.95 -9.46 1.60
N GLU A 131 12.25 -8.39 2.00
CA GLU A 131 10.85 -8.14 1.61
C GLU A 131 10.72 -7.96 0.09
N VAL A 132 11.60 -7.15 -0.51
CA VAL A 132 11.56 -6.86 -1.96
C VAL A 132 11.81 -8.11 -2.78
N LEU A 133 12.81 -8.91 -2.39
CA LEU A 133 13.16 -10.17 -3.05
C LEU A 133 12.06 -11.23 -2.88
N GLU A 134 11.32 -11.21 -1.77
CA GLU A 134 10.25 -12.16 -1.52
C GLU A 134 9.00 -11.88 -2.38
N ILE A 135 8.61 -10.61 -2.54
CA ILE A 135 7.29 -10.26 -3.10
C ILE A 135 7.30 -9.82 -4.57
N SER A 136 8.43 -9.34 -5.09
CA SER A 136 8.46 -8.62 -6.37
C SER A 136 8.78 -9.55 -7.54
N ASP A 137 8.16 -9.33 -8.69
CA ASP A 137 8.60 -9.93 -9.97
C ASP A 137 9.78 -9.16 -10.58
N ARG A 138 9.77 -7.83 -10.43
CA ARG A 138 10.76 -6.90 -10.97
C ARG A 138 11.09 -5.79 -9.98
N ILE A 139 12.37 -5.44 -9.87
CA ILE A 139 12.87 -4.45 -8.92
C ILE A 139 13.41 -3.25 -9.69
N THR A 140 13.00 -2.04 -9.31
CA THR A 140 13.56 -0.79 -9.82
C THR A 140 14.17 0.00 -8.69
N ILE A 141 15.44 0.40 -8.86
CA ILE A 141 16.19 1.16 -7.86
C ILE A 141 16.24 2.63 -8.29
N LEU A 142 15.81 3.51 -7.39
CA LEU A 142 15.86 4.95 -7.56
C LEU A 142 16.85 5.57 -6.57
N ARG A 143 17.77 6.41 -7.04
CA ARG A 143 18.73 7.15 -6.22
C ARG A 143 18.96 8.54 -6.79
N GLY A 144 18.96 9.56 -5.92
CA GLY A 144 19.14 10.96 -6.35
C GLY A 144 18.10 11.44 -7.37
N GLY A 145 16.86 10.93 -7.27
CA GLY A 145 15.78 11.26 -8.21
C GLY A 145 15.89 10.58 -9.59
N ARG A 146 16.83 9.66 -9.79
CA ARG A 146 17.05 8.97 -11.06
C ARG A 146 16.90 7.45 -10.92
N ARG A 147 16.49 6.81 -12.01
CA ARG A 147 16.53 5.35 -12.13
C ARG A 147 17.98 4.89 -12.29
N ILE A 148 18.44 4.06 -11.35
CA ILE A 148 19.78 3.47 -11.40
C ILE A 148 19.75 2.18 -12.21
N ALA A 149 18.80 1.29 -11.92
CA ALA A 149 18.65 0.02 -12.60
C ALA A 149 17.22 -0.52 -12.46
N THR A 150 16.85 -1.42 -13.39
CA THR A 150 15.67 -2.27 -13.28
C THR A 150 16.11 -3.69 -13.63
N HIS A 151 15.79 -4.65 -12.75
CA HIS A 151 16.15 -6.06 -12.91
C HIS A 151 14.97 -6.96 -12.59
N ASP A 152 14.92 -8.13 -13.23
CA ASP A 152 14.02 -9.20 -12.81
C ASP A 152 14.50 -9.73 -11.46
N THR A 153 13.56 -10.00 -10.54
CA THR A 153 13.91 -10.39 -9.17
C THR A 153 14.70 -11.71 -9.13
N SER A 154 14.44 -12.61 -10.08
CA SER A 154 15.14 -13.90 -10.22
C SER A 154 16.65 -13.76 -10.48
N GLU A 155 17.08 -12.62 -11.02
CA GLU A 155 18.49 -12.33 -11.32
C GLU A 155 19.18 -11.56 -10.18
N CYS A 156 18.45 -11.21 -9.12
CA CYS A 156 18.90 -10.35 -8.04
C CYS A 156 19.39 -11.14 -6.82
N ASN A 157 20.30 -10.51 -6.06
CA ASN A 157 20.65 -10.96 -4.72
C ASN A 157 20.85 -9.75 -3.78
N PRO A 158 20.79 -9.92 -2.44
CA PRO A 158 20.87 -8.81 -1.51
C PRO A 158 22.13 -7.96 -1.65
N ARG A 159 23.30 -8.58 -1.90
CA ARG A 159 24.57 -7.86 -2.04
C ARG A 159 24.59 -6.98 -3.28
N MET A 160 24.07 -7.48 -4.39
CA MET A 160 23.94 -6.73 -5.64
C MET A 160 23.03 -5.51 -5.45
N LEU A 161 21.84 -5.72 -4.88
CA LEU A 161 20.87 -4.64 -4.66
C LEU A 161 21.42 -3.57 -3.70
N ALA A 162 22.05 -3.97 -2.59
CA ALA A 162 22.65 -3.04 -1.63
C ALA A 162 23.67 -2.10 -2.28
N ARG A 163 24.50 -2.61 -3.19
CA ARG A 163 25.51 -1.80 -3.92
C ARG A 163 24.90 -0.76 -4.85
N LEU A 164 23.68 -1.00 -5.34
CA LEU A 164 22.98 -0.07 -6.22
C LEU A 164 22.21 1.01 -5.44
N MET A 165 21.92 0.76 -4.16
CA MET A 165 21.18 1.67 -3.27
C MET A 165 22.07 2.74 -2.63
N VAL A 166 23.34 2.45 -2.39
CA VAL A 166 24.34 3.36 -1.81
C VAL A 166 25.06 4.09 -2.92
#